data_AF-A0A7Z9XLC1-F1
#
_entry.id   AF-A0A7Z9XLC1-F1
#
_cell.length_a   1.000
_cell.length_b   1.000
_cell.length_c   1.000
_cell.angle_alpha   90.00
_cell.angle_beta   90.00
_cell.angle_gamma   90.00
#
_symmetry.space_group_name_H-M   'P 1'
#
loop_
_entity.id
_entity.type
_entity.pdbx_description
1 polymer ?
#
loop_
_entity_poly.entity_id
_entity_poly.type
_entity_poly.pdbx_seq_one_letter_code
_entity_poly.pdbx_strand_id
1 'polypeptide(L)'
;MSPYRLDPKSSRGPRGYRVAPHIGRGSGWTHQRVPRAMAGPQSSRWSERQCGSDGAIAGRVCRNRIDLESNTQVKAAIHLSKILFLLTILLISLTGCTAARTKETPKPSPAPSPTPAPIPESPSYRVSIWAPYLGFLEQQTLTDNAGVIREVNFFWYELAADGEIKGAMQSKEGLQIAREAGMSIIPSILNGGFDRERVATIIHDPERRAAHIDAIVQLVVEHDYDGIDIDYESLYAEDREAFTTFIVDLAAALHAQDKLLSTTVHPKMREGGAWGGPQAQDWEKLGAVSDEFKIMIYDYHHGASESGPIAPLDWADLVLTYAKTQVVPTKIFMGIPFYGYDWVGSTGESIEWRQAVKRAKRYNAEVQRDENSGEAWFLYDDGRHTVYYNDAQTLRGRLRMMLEKHPDIAGVSIWRLGGEDPKNWTVLNDMLDWK
;
A
#
# COMPACT_ATOMS: atom_id res chain seq x y z
N MET A 1 17.41 -67.87 38.34
CA MET A 1 16.50 -67.19 39.27
C MET A 1 15.71 -66.16 38.48
N SER A 2 14.44 -66.46 38.24
CA SER A 2 13.35 -65.54 37.92
C SER A 2 12.32 -65.73 39.07
N PRO A 3 11.15 -65.06 39.20
CA PRO A 3 10.60 -63.81 38.64
C PRO A 3 9.86 -62.93 39.72
N TYR A 4 9.07 -61.94 39.25
CA TYR A 4 7.91 -61.26 39.89
C TYR A 4 8.19 -59.89 40.56
N ARG A 5 7.32 -58.86 40.46
CA ARG A 5 5.88 -58.84 40.18
C ARG A 5 5.36 -57.46 39.69
N LEU A 6 4.29 -57.53 38.89
CA LEU A 6 3.39 -56.48 38.40
C LEU A 6 2.55 -55.79 39.49
N ASP A 7 2.28 -54.48 39.28
CA ASP A 7 1.00 -53.68 39.27
C ASP A 7 -0.08 -53.90 40.37
N PRO A 8 -0.98 -52.93 40.76
CA PRO A 8 -1.81 -52.12 39.84
C PRO A 8 -2.33 -50.70 40.23
N LYS A 9 -2.73 -49.95 39.18
CA LYS A 9 -3.87 -48.98 39.08
C LYS A 9 -3.81 -47.60 39.78
N SER A 10 -3.83 -46.53 38.97
CA SER A 10 -5.09 -45.82 38.67
C SER A 10 -5.01 -44.90 37.44
N SER A 11 -5.84 -45.24 36.47
CA SER A 11 -6.43 -44.49 35.35
C SER A 11 -6.39 -42.94 35.36
N ARG A 12 -5.95 -42.36 34.23
CA ARG A 12 -6.73 -41.49 33.30
C ARG A 12 -5.78 -40.61 32.47
N GLY A 13 -5.66 -40.89 31.17
CA GLY A 13 -5.46 -39.83 30.17
C GLY A 13 -6.82 -39.40 29.60
N PRO A 14 -6.87 -38.58 28.55
CA PRO A 14 -6.15 -37.33 28.32
C PRO A 14 -7.17 -36.19 28.10
N ARG A 15 -6.83 -34.91 28.33
CA ARG A 15 -7.65 -33.80 27.83
C ARG A 15 -6.81 -32.63 27.33
N GLY A 16 -6.97 -32.37 26.04
CA GLY A 16 -6.38 -31.25 25.33
C GLY A 16 -6.82 -29.90 25.87
N TYR A 17 -5.92 -28.94 25.75
CA TYR A 17 -6.21 -27.54 26.02
C TYR A 17 -7.05 -26.99 24.87
N ARG A 18 -8.32 -26.75 25.19
CA ARG A 18 -9.27 -26.05 24.34
C ARG A 18 -9.22 -24.58 24.75
N VAL A 19 -8.83 -23.72 23.81
CA VAL A 19 -8.91 -22.26 23.91
C VAL A 19 -10.38 -21.88 24.17
N ALA A 20 -10.63 -21.18 25.28
CA ALA A 20 -11.95 -20.65 25.60
C ALA A 20 -12.03 -19.17 25.19
N PRO A 21 -13.15 -18.74 24.57
CA PRO A 21 -13.36 -17.35 24.20
C PRO A 21 -13.88 -16.55 25.39
N HIS A 22 -13.26 -15.43 25.72
CA HIS A 22 -13.81 -14.50 26.69
C HIS A 22 -14.90 -13.64 26.05
N ILE A 23 -16.15 -14.01 26.34
CA ILE A 23 -17.33 -13.16 26.17
C ILE A 23 -17.49 -12.36 27.47
N GLY A 24 -17.18 -11.06 27.42
CA GLY A 24 -17.57 -10.08 28.44
C GLY A 24 -18.72 -9.22 27.90
N ARG A 25 -19.93 -9.41 28.43
CA ARG A 25 -21.06 -8.49 28.20
C ARG A 25 -21.00 -7.34 29.22
N GLY A 26 -21.02 -6.11 28.69
CA GLY A 26 -21.88 -5.00 29.11
C GLY A 26 -21.72 -4.40 30.50
N SER A 27 -21.13 -3.21 30.56
CA SER A 27 -21.62 -2.12 31.41
C SER A 27 -21.44 -0.78 30.69
N GLY A 28 -22.45 0.07 30.78
CA GLY A 28 -22.68 1.21 29.88
C GLY A 28 -21.70 2.36 30.05
N TRP A 29 -21.43 3.02 28.93
CA TRP A 29 -20.71 4.28 28.91
C TRP A 29 -21.65 5.42 28.53
N THR A 30 -21.87 6.29 29.51
CA THR A 30 -22.46 7.62 29.37
C THR A 30 -21.47 8.54 28.65
N HIS A 31 -21.98 9.33 27.72
CA HIS A 31 -21.23 10.40 27.06
C HIS A 31 -20.67 11.40 28.08
N GLN A 32 -19.34 11.48 28.20
CA GLN A 32 -18.66 12.66 28.71
C GLN A 32 -17.64 13.16 27.69
N ARG A 33 -17.90 14.38 27.22
CA ARG A 33 -16.97 15.19 26.43
C ARG A 33 -15.80 15.59 27.32
N VAL A 34 -14.58 15.50 26.80
CA VAL A 34 -13.37 16.06 27.41
C VAL A 34 -12.72 17.01 26.39
N PRO A 35 -12.19 18.18 26.80
CA PRO A 35 -12.10 19.36 25.95
C PRO A 35 -10.76 19.51 25.19
N ARG A 36 -10.84 20.27 24.10
CA ARG A 36 -9.70 20.80 23.31
C ARG A 36 -8.72 21.57 24.19
N ALA A 37 -7.44 21.20 24.12
CA ALA A 37 -6.33 22.03 24.58
C ALA A 37 -5.98 23.07 23.51
N MET A 38 -5.94 24.34 23.92
CA MET A 38 -5.43 25.46 23.13
C MET A 38 -3.92 25.60 23.33
N ALA A 39 -3.20 25.93 22.26
CA ALA A 39 -1.91 26.59 22.32
C ALA A 39 -1.92 27.76 21.33
N GLY A 40 -1.79 28.99 21.86
CA GLY A 40 -1.31 30.16 21.09
C GLY A 40 0.22 30.18 21.06
N PRO A 41 0.87 31.11 20.32
CA PRO A 41 0.81 32.51 20.74
C PRO A 41 0.90 33.61 19.64
N GLN A 42 0.58 34.83 20.09
CA GLN A 42 1.15 36.15 19.75
C GLN A 42 0.78 36.90 18.43
N SER A 43 -0.23 37.76 18.60
CA SER A 43 -0.24 39.23 18.43
C SER A 43 0.72 39.92 17.44
N SER A 44 0.10 40.67 16.51
CA SER A 44 0.46 42.07 16.24
C SER A 44 -0.81 42.87 15.90
N ARG A 45 -1.12 43.87 16.74
CA ARG A 45 -2.20 44.85 16.55
C ARG A 45 -1.77 45.90 15.54
N TRP A 46 -2.66 46.24 14.61
CA TRP A 46 -2.84 47.59 14.11
C TRP A 46 -4.32 47.97 14.22
N SER A 47 -4.54 49.19 14.68
CA SER A 47 -5.79 49.77 15.15
C SER A 47 -6.52 50.59 14.07
N GLU A 48 -7.81 50.82 14.32
CA GLU A 48 -8.70 51.86 13.76
C GLU A 48 -9.17 51.64 12.31
N ARG A 49 -10.44 51.86 11.94
CA ARG A 49 -11.47 52.79 12.46
C ARG A 49 -12.85 52.24 12.04
N GLN A 50 -13.84 52.40 12.93
CA GLN A 50 -15.27 52.31 12.60
C GLN A 50 -15.70 53.54 11.78
N CYS A 51 -16.65 53.36 10.86
CA CYS A 51 -17.78 54.27 10.68
C CYS A 51 -18.85 53.59 9.80
N GLY A 52 -20.10 53.63 10.25
CA GLY A 52 -21.26 53.11 9.53
C GLY A 52 -22.02 54.18 8.74
N SER A 53 -23.12 53.69 8.18
CA SER A 53 -24.36 54.35 7.74
C SER A 53 -24.35 55.33 6.56
N ASP A 54 -25.31 55.03 5.68
CA ASP A 54 -26.11 55.89 4.81
C ASP A 54 -25.58 56.30 3.43
N GLY A 55 -26.38 55.98 2.40
CA GLY A 55 -26.20 56.49 1.04
C GLY A 55 -26.94 55.67 -0.02
N ALA A 56 -28.25 55.87 -0.13
CA ALA A 56 -29.07 55.36 -1.23
C ALA A 56 -28.67 55.99 -2.58
N ILE A 57 -28.41 55.19 -3.62
CA ILE A 57 -28.58 55.60 -5.02
C ILE A 57 -29.10 54.42 -5.86
N ALA A 58 -30.24 54.67 -6.52
CA ALA A 58 -30.88 53.80 -7.49
C ALA A 58 -30.04 53.66 -8.79
N GLY A 59 -29.96 52.44 -9.33
CA GLY A 59 -29.21 52.16 -10.56
C GLY A 59 -29.61 50.85 -11.22
N ARG A 60 -30.72 50.90 -11.96
CA ARG A 60 -31.13 50.07 -13.10
C ARG A 60 -30.51 48.67 -13.30
N VAL A 61 -31.44 47.71 -13.22
CA VAL A 61 -31.43 46.36 -13.78
C VAL A 61 -31.12 46.36 -15.28
N CYS A 62 -30.08 45.63 -15.69
CA CYS A 62 -29.96 45.04 -17.02
C CYS A 62 -29.84 43.52 -16.84
N ARG A 63 -30.93 42.81 -17.14
CA ARG A 63 -31.04 41.35 -17.12
C ARG A 63 -30.83 40.89 -18.58
N ASN A 64 -29.71 40.25 -18.88
CA ASN A 64 -29.45 39.67 -20.20
C ASN A 64 -30.36 38.45 -20.38
N ARG A 65 -31.29 38.57 -21.34
CA ARG A 65 -32.11 37.49 -21.88
C ARG A 65 -31.42 37.02 -23.16
N ILE A 66 -31.06 35.74 -23.20
CA ILE A 66 -30.56 35.07 -24.40
C ILE A 66 -31.79 34.61 -25.18
N ASP A 67 -32.07 35.27 -26.30
CA ASP A 67 -32.96 34.77 -27.35
C ASP A 67 -32.13 33.91 -28.31
N LEU A 68 -32.47 32.63 -28.42
CA LEU A 68 -31.98 31.73 -29.46
C LEU A 68 -33.10 31.57 -30.49
N GLU A 69 -32.97 32.32 -31.57
CA GLU A 69 -33.79 32.20 -32.76
C GLU A 69 -33.56 30.87 -33.49
N SER A 70 -34.65 30.43 -34.11
CA SER A 70 -34.84 29.26 -34.95
C SER A 70 -33.78 29.07 -36.03
N ASN A 71 -33.09 27.93 -36.02
CA ASN A 71 -32.26 27.48 -37.14
C ASN A 71 -32.95 26.32 -37.89
N THR A 72 -33.77 26.69 -38.87
CA THR A 72 -34.33 25.79 -39.89
C THR A 72 -33.26 25.44 -40.92
N GLN A 73 -32.41 24.44 -40.65
CA GLN A 73 -31.57 23.78 -41.67
C GLN A 73 -31.19 22.32 -41.33
N VAL A 74 -32.12 21.56 -40.75
CA VAL A 74 -31.96 20.09 -40.56
C VAL A 74 -33.19 19.34 -41.07
N LYS A 75 -33.45 19.37 -42.39
CA LYS A 75 -34.47 18.53 -43.05
C LYS A 75 -34.10 18.11 -44.50
N ALA A 76 -32.83 17.82 -44.78
CA ALA A 76 -32.40 17.35 -46.11
C ALA A 76 -31.46 16.13 -46.11
N ALA A 77 -31.37 15.36 -45.02
CA ALA A 77 -30.42 14.23 -44.90
C ALA A 77 -31.05 12.86 -44.60
N ILE A 78 -32.36 12.65 -44.87
CA ILE A 78 -33.06 11.38 -44.50
C ILE A 78 -33.75 10.68 -45.70
N HIS A 79 -33.52 11.11 -46.95
CA HIS A 79 -34.18 10.48 -48.12
C HIS A 79 -33.27 9.74 -49.13
N LEU A 80 -31.99 9.52 -48.83
CA LEU A 80 -31.08 8.78 -49.73
C LEU A 80 -30.68 7.37 -49.30
N SER A 81 -31.14 6.85 -48.15
CA SER A 81 -30.74 5.52 -47.66
C SER A 81 -31.79 4.40 -47.86
N LYS A 82 -32.84 4.62 -48.68
CA LYS A 82 -33.92 3.63 -48.90
C LYS A 82 -34.14 3.20 -50.35
N ILE A 83 -33.30 3.66 -51.30
CA ILE A 83 -33.46 3.35 -52.74
C ILE A 83 -32.38 2.39 -53.27
N LEU A 84 -31.37 2.04 -52.46
CA LEU A 84 -30.30 1.10 -52.89
C LEU A 84 -30.46 -0.35 -52.40
N PHE A 85 -31.61 -0.69 -51.79
CA PHE A 85 -31.85 -2.02 -51.20
C PHE A 85 -32.91 -2.86 -51.93
N LEU A 86 -33.39 -2.42 -53.10
CA LEU A 86 -34.48 -3.07 -53.85
C LEU A 86 -34.12 -3.45 -55.29
N LEU A 87 -32.83 -3.41 -55.66
CA LEU A 87 -32.35 -3.72 -57.03
C LEU A 87 -31.36 -4.89 -57.13
N THR A 88 -31.24 -5.72 -56.09
CA THR A 88 -30.38 -6.93 -56.08
C THR A 88 -31.15 -8.25 -55.91
N ILE A 89 -32.49 -8.23 -55.99
CA ILE A 89 -33.34 -9.43 -55.97
C ILE A 89 -34.12 -9.55 -57.27
N LEU A 90 -33.43 -9.74 -58.41
CA LEU A 90 -34.03 -10.33 -59.62
C LEU A 90 -32.96 -10.70 -60.66
N LEU A 91 -32.17 -11.76 -60.42
CA LEU A 91 -31.41 -12.45 -61.47
C LEU A 91 -30.94 -13.83 -60.95
N ILE A 92 -31.90 -14.73 -60.77
CA ILE A 92 -31.64 -16.17 -60.75
C ILE A 92 -32.62 -16.82 -61.70
N SER A 93 -32.15 -17.25 -62.87
CA SER A 93 -32.48 -18.56 -63.45
C SER A 93 -31.88 -18.74 -64.84
N LEU A 94 -31.17 -19.87 -64.98
CA LEU A 94 -31.02 -20.76 -66.16
C LEU A 94 -29.58 -21.11 -66.56
N THR A 95 -29.37 -22.44 -66.60
CA THR A 95 -28.27 -23.26 -67.16
C THR A 95 -27.00 -23.38 -66.29
N GLY A 96 -26.48 -24.56 -65.96
CA GLY A 96 -26.84 -25.94 -66.28
C GLY A 96 -25.95 -26.91 -65.48
N CYS A 97 -26.45 -28.13 -65.25
CA CYS A 97 -25.77 -29.20 -64.52
C CYS A 97 -24.39 -29.54 -65.11
N THR A 98 -23.35 -29.49 -64.28
CA THR A 98 -22.17 -30.35 -64.42
C THR A 98 -21.73 -30.84 -63.04
N ALA A 99 -21.31 -32.10 -62.98
CA ALA A 99 -21.10 -32.87 -61.76
C ALA A 99 -20.09 -32.24 -60.80
N ALA A 100 -20.49 -32.11 -59.54
CA ALA A 100 -19.64 -31.64 -58.45
C ALA A 100 -18.53 -32.66 -58.15
N ARG A 101 -17.28 -32.23 -58.31
CA ARG A 101 -16.12 -32.80 -57.63
C ARG A 101 -15.71 -31.78 -56.57
N THR A 102 -16.18 -31.95 -55.35
CA THR A 102 -15.80 -31.13 -54.20
C THR A 102 -14.31 -31.32 -53.94
N LYS A 103 -13.50 -30.33 -54.32
CA LYS A 103 -12.22 -30.10 -53.66
C LYS A 103 -12.57 -29.54 -52.29
N GLU A 104 -12.33 -30.32 -51.23
CA GLU A 104 -12.29 -29.79 -49.87
C GLU A 104 -11.26 -28.66 -49.83
N THR A 105 -11.73 -27.45 -49.58
CA THR A 105 -10.87 -26.36 -49.14
C THR A 105 -10.38 -26.67 -47.73
N PRO A 106 -9.08 -26.55 -47.43
CA PRO A 106 -8.60 -26.73 -46.07
C PRO A 106 -9.28 -25.69 -45.18
N LYS A 107 -9.89 -26.16 -44.10
CA LYS A 107 -10.39 -25.33 -43.00
C LYS A 107 -9.25 -24.39 -42.56
N PRO A 108 -9.47 -23.07 -42.40
CA PRO A 108 -8.44 -22.19 -41.88
C PRO A 108 -8.03 -22.72 -40.50
N SER A 109 -6.73 -22.98 -40.35
CA SER A 109 -6.15 -23.42 -39.08
C SER A 109 -6.51 -22.40 -38.00
N PRO A 110 -6.89 -22.82 -36.79
CA PRO A 110 -7.03 -21.88 -35.69
C PRO A 110 -5.70 -21.12 -35.55
N ALA A 111 -5.78 -19.80 -35.38
CA ALA A 111 -4.61 -18.99 -35.07
C ALA A 111 -3.86 -19.65 -33.89
N PRO A 112 -2.53 -19.74 -33.94
CA PRO A 112 -1.78 -20.28 -32.82
C PRO A 112 -2.15 -19.46 -31.58
N SER A 113 -2.68 -20.15 -30.55
CA SER A 113 -2.84 -19.55 -29.23
C SER A 113 -1.51 -18.88 -28.85
N PRO A 114 -1.54 -17.67 -28.27
CA PRO A 114 -0.31 -17.05 -27.78
C PRO A 114 0.38 -18.07 -26.88
N THR A 115 1.60 -18.45 -27.26
CA THR A 115 2.46 -19.25 -26.40
C THR A 115 2.55 -18.50 -25.08
N PRO A 116 2.22 -19.12 -23.92
CA PRO A 116 2.47 -18.49 -22.64
C PRO A 116 3.91 -18.03 -22.63
N ALA A 117 4.13 -16.74 -22.31
CA ALA A 117 5.48 -16.24 -22.10
C ALA A 117 6.21 -17.24 -21.16
N PRO A 118 7.52 -17.51 -21.38
CA PRO A 118 8.29 -18.31 -20.45
C PRO A 118 8.01 -17.79 -19.04
N ILE A 119 7.58 -18.68 -18.15
CA ILE A 119 7.51 -18.38 -16.73
C ILE A 119 8.92 -17.88 -16.37
N PRO A 120 9.08 -16.67 -15.81
CA PRO A 120 10.40 -16.15 -15.49
C PRO A 120 11.19 -17.19 -14.71
N GLU A 121 12.46 -17.36 -15.07
CA GLU A 121 13.46 -17.95 -14.18
C GLU A 121 13.31 -17.29 -12.80
N SER A 122 13.47 -18.09 -11.73
CA SER A 122 13.20 -17.75 -10.32
C SER A 122 13.25 -16.24 -10.00
N PRO A 123 12.25 -15.65 -9.32
CA PRO A 123 12.23 -14.22 -9.09
C PRO A 123 13.52 -13.80 -8.37
N SER A 124 14.30 -12.93 -9.00
CA SER A 124 15.34 -12.16 -8.30
C SER A 124 14.61 -11.33 -7.24
N TYR A 125 14.80 -11.65 -5.95
CA TYR A 125 14.12 -10.92 -4.88
C TYR A 125 14.42 -9.42 -4.99
N ARG A 126 13.40 -8.59 -4.83
CA ARG A 126 13.53 -7.13 -4.92
C ARG A 126 13.52 -6.53 -3.52
N VAL A 127 14.44 -5.60 -3.28
CA VAL A 127 14.46 -4.76 -2.09
C VAL A 127 13.93 -3.38 -2.48
N SER A 128 12.74 -3.10 -1.98
CA SER A 128 12.10 -1.78 -2.00
C SER A 128 12.36 -1.08 -0.66
N ILE A 129 12.51 0.24 -0.67
CA ILE A 129 12.68 1.01 0.56
C ILE A 129 11.91 2.32 0.55
N TRP A 130 11.12 2.54 1.61
CA TRP A 130 10.53 3.85 1.86
C TRP A 130 11.58 4.80 2.43
N ALA A 131 11.67 5.98 1.81
CA ALA A 131 12.67 6.98 2.12
C ALA A 131 11.98 8.32 2.44
N PRO A 132 11.39 8.46 3.64
CA PRO A 132 10.66 9.67 4.01
C PRO A 132 11.55 10.86 4.36
N TYR A 133 12.83 10.61 4.61
CA TYR A 133 13.83 11.63 4.83
C TYR A 133 15.05 11.35 3.97
N LEU A 134 15.54 12.36 3.27
CA LEU A 134 16.75 12.28 2.45
C LEU A 134 17.79 13.30 2.95
N GLY A 135 18.16 13.16 4.23
CA GLY A 135 19.29 13.88 4.80
C GLY A 135 20.62 13.32 4.29
N PHE A 136 21.73 13.91 4.75
CA PHE A 136 23.07 13.46 4.35
C PHE A 136 23.31 11.97 4.64
N LEU A 137 22.86 11.48 5.80
CA LEU A 137 23.05 10.08 6.18
C LEU A 137 22.23 9.14 5.29
N GLU A 138 20.98 9.49 4.99
CA GLU A 138 20.11 8.68 4.15
C GLU A 138 20.60 8.64 2.70
N GLN A 139 21.09 9.77 2.17
CA GLN A 139 21.72 9.81 0.84
C GLN A 139 22.99 8.96 0.78
N GLN A 140 23.81 8.99 1.84
CA GLN A 140 24.99 8.14 1.95
C GLN A 140 24.61 6.66 2.01
N THR A 141 23.63 6.30 2.84
CA THR A 141 23.10 4.92 2.90
C THR A 141 22.57 4.47 1.54
N LEU A 142 21.80 5.32 0.84
CA LEU A 142 21.28 4.99 -0.48
C LEU A 142 22.41 4.73 -1.49
N THR A 143 23.46 5.55 -1.46
CA THR A 143 24.63 5.43 -2.32
C THR A 143 25.42 4.16 -2.03
N ASP A 144 25.76 3.93 -0.75
CA ASP A 144 26.61 2.81 -0.32
C ASP A 144 25.95 1.45 -0.55
N ASN A 145 24.61 1.42 -0.60
CA ASN A 145 23.81 0.20 -0.74
C ASN A 145 23.06 0.13 -2.07
N ALA A 146 23.48 0.90 -3.07
CA ALA A 146 22.86 0.95 -4.38
C ALA A 146 22.84 -0.39 -5.13
N GLY A 147 23.78 -1.30 -4.83
CA GLY A 147 23.79 -2.65 -5.39
C GLY A 147 22.70 -3.58 -4.82
N VAL A 148 22.12 -3.22 -3.68
CA VAL A 148 21.10 -3.99 -2.95
C VAL A 148 19.72 -3.40 -3.17
N ILE A 149 19.60 -2.07 -3.11
CA ILE A 149 18.32 -1.38 -3.25
C ILE A 149 17.91 -1.37 -4.73
N ARG A 150 16.75 -1.96 -5.05
CA ARG A 150 16.22 -2.02 -6.42
C ARG A 150 15.12 -0.99 -6.66
N GLU A 151 14.47 -0.54 -5.61
CA GLU A 151 13.41 0.46 -5.69
C GLU A 151 13.45 1.41 -4.49
N VAL A 152 13.16 2.69 -4.73
CA VAL A 152 12.99 3.71 -3.70
C VAL A 152 11.60 4.36 -3.79
N ASN A 153 10.95 4.47 -2.63
CA ASN A 153 9.65 5.14 -2.48
C ASN A 153 9.82 6.40 -1.64
N PHE A 154 9.97 7.55 -2.32
CA PHE A 154 10.11 8.85 -1.67
C PHE A 154 8.77 9.37 -1.12
N PHE A 155 8.75 9.85 0.13
CA PHE A 155 7.54 10.47 0.71
C PHE A 155 7.54 11.98 0.45
N TRP A 156 7.35 12.36 -0.81
CA TRP A 156 7.33 13.76 -1.23
C TRP A 156 5.94 14.34 -1.37
N TYR A 157 4.91 13.48 -1.44
CA TYR A 157 3.57 13.86 -1.85
C TYR A 157 2.53 13.41 -0.83
N GLU A 158 1.53 14.27 -0.61
CA GLU A 158 0.39 13.97 0.25
C GLU A 158 -0.93 14.40 -0.42
N LEU A 159 -1.99 13.63 -0.20
CA LEU A 159 -3.35 14.05 -0.49
C LEU A 159 -3.81 15.06 0.57
N ALA A 160 -4.11 16.27 0.14
CA ALA A 160 -4.64 17.32 0.99
C ALA A 160 -6.17 17.28 1.14
N ALA A 161 -6.68 18.04 2.12
CA ALA A 161 -8.11 18.10 2.42
C ALA A 161 -8.96 18.75 1.32
N ASP A 162 -8.35 19.56 0.45
CA ASP A 162 -8.98 20.14 -0.74
C ASP A 162 -9.06 19.14 -1.91
N GLY A 163 -8.42 17.97 -1.79
CA GLY A 163 -8.34 16.96 -2.83
C GLY A 163 -7.13 17.09 -3.75
N GLU A 164 -6.29 18.11 -3.54
CA GLU A 164 -5.08 18.27 -4.33
C GLU A 164 -3.94 17.41 -3.80
N ILE A 165 -3.04 16.99 -4.69
CA ILE A 165 -1.75 16.44 -4.31
C ILE A 165 -0.85 17.62 -3.92
N LYS A 166 -0.45 17.68 -2.65
CA LYS A 166 0.54 18.65 -2.15
C LYS A 166 1.90 17.99 -2.04
N GLY A 167 2.92 18.84 -1.95
CA GLY A 167 4.32 18.43 -1.90
C GLY A 167 5.04 18.69 -3.23
N ALA A 168 6.30 18.30 -3.26
CA ALA A 168 7.19 18.44 -4.41
C ALA A 168 8.42 17.57 -4.18
N MET A 169 9.15 17.22 -5.25
CA MET A 169 10.46 16.57 -5.13
C MET A 169 11.36 17.34 -4.15
N GLN A 170 11.69 16.71 -3.02
CA GLN A 170 12.42 17.37 -1.92
C GLN A 170 13.94 17.18 -1.97
N SER A 171 14.45 16.24 -2.76
CA SER A 171 15.89 15.99 -2.90
C SER A 171 16.25 15.66 -4.35
N LYS A 172 16.94 16.59 -5.02
CA LYS A 172 17.48 16.38 -6.38
C LYS A 172 18.62 15.37 -6.36
N GLU A 173 19.45 15.45 -5.33
CA GLU A 173 20.62 14.60 -5.13
C GLU A 173 20.17 13.15 -4.88
N GLY A 174 19.20 12.93 -4.00
CA GLY A 174 18.62 11.61 -3.76
C GLY A 174 17.99 11.00 -5.02
N LEU A 175 17.26 11.82 -5.81
CA LEU A 175 16.71 11.39 -7.10
C LEU A 175 17.82 10.98 -8.08
N GLN A 176 18.90 11.78 -8.17
CA GLN A 176 20.02 11.52 -9.05
C GLN A 176 20.75 10.22 -8.66
N ILE A 177 21.01 10.02 -7.36
CA ILE A 177 21.61 8.77 -6.84
C ILE A 177 20.77 7.56 -7.28
N ALA A 178 19.46 7.62 -7.10
CA ALA A 178 18.56 6.53 -7.48
C ALA A 178 18.58 6.25 -8.99
N ARG A 179 18.53 7.31 -9.82
CA ARG A 179 18.60 7.18 -11.30
C ARG A 179 19.93 6.60 -11.77
N GLU A 180 21.05 7.10 -11.25
CA GLU A 180 22.38 6.62 -11.63
C GLU A 180 22.63 5.17 -11.21
N ALA A 181 22.00 4.74 -10.11
CA ALA A 181 22.02 3.36 -9.65
C ALA A 181 21.06 2.44 -10.42
N GLY A 182 20.20 2.97 -11.30
CA GLY A 182 19.19 2.20 -12.02
C GLY A 182 18.07 1.64 -11.12
N MET A 183 17.78 2.32 -10.02
CA MET A 183 16.67 1.97 -9.14
C MET A 183 15.34 2.39 -9.78
N SER A 184 14.28 1.59 -9.57
CA SER A 184 12.92 2.07 -9.81
C SER A 184 12.59 3.20 -8.85
N ILE A 185 12.00 4.28 -9.36
CA ILE A 185 11.58 5.45 -8.60
C ILE A 185 10.05 5.48 -8.60
N ILE A 186 9.47 5.08 -7.47
CA ILE A 186 8.02 4.96 -7.28
C ILE A 186 7.64 5.77 -6.02
N PRO A 187 7.56 7.11 -6.09
CA PRO A 187 7.21 7.93 -4.93
C PRO A 187 5.86 7.53 -4.33
N SER A 188 5.70 7.71 -3.02
CA SER A 188 4.44 7.42 -2.34
C SER A 188 3.57 8.67 -2.21
N ILE A 189 2.26 8.49 -2.37
CA ILE A 189 1.26 9.48 -1.98
C ILE A 189 0.55 8.94 -0.74
N LEU A 190 0.72 9.66 0.36
CA LEU A 190 0.02 9.38 1.62
C LEU A 190 -1.19 10.29 1.80
N ASN A 191 -2.19 9.88 2.58
CA ASN A 191 -3.20 10.83 3.05
C ASN A 191 -2.63 11.67 4.20
N GLY A 192 -2.59 13.00 4.03
CA GLY A 192 -1.90 13.89 4.97
C GLY A 192 -2.36 13.71 6.43
N GLY A 193 -1.41 13.37 7.32
CA GLY A 193 -1.69 13.05 8.73
C GLY A 193 -2.48 11.75 8.95
N PHE A 194 -2.53 10.87 7.95
CA PHE A 194 -3.36 9.66 7.89
C PHE A 194 -4.83 9.92 8.21
N ASP A 195 -5.32 11.09 7.78
CA ASP A 195 -6.72 11.50 7.93
C ASP A 195 -7.59 10.81 6.88
N ARG A 196 -8.48 9.93 7.35
CA ARG A 196 -9.47 9.21 6.52
C ARG A 196 -10.26 10.15 5.62
N GLU A 197 -10.72 11.29 6.15
CA GLU A 197 -11.72 12.13 5.47
C GLU A 197 -11.16 12.72 4.17
N ARG A 198 -9.84 12.88 4.08
CA ARG A 198 -9.15 13.32 2.87
C ARG A 198 -9.34 12.32 1.74
N VAL A 199 -9.16 11.03 2.02
CA VAL A 199 -9.34 9.97 1.04
C VAL A 199 -10.83 9.78 0.74
N ALA A 200 -11.66 9.67 1.78
CA ALA A 200 -13.10 9.41 1.64
C ALA A 200 -13.80 10.47 0.77
N THR A 201 -13.45 11.75 0.94
CA THR A 201 -13.99 12.87 0.14
C THR A 201 -13.69 12.72 -1.36
N ILE A 202 -12.62 12.04 -1.72
CA ILE A 202 -12.20 11.86 -3.12
C ILE A 202 -12.76 10.56 -3.69
N ILE A 203 -12.60 9.44 -3.00
CA ILE A 203 -12.95 8.13 -3.57
C ILE A 203 -14.46 7.92 -3.71
N HIS A 204 -15.28 8.56 -2.86
CA HIS A 204 -16.75 8.42 -2.89
C HIS A 204 -17.45 9.31 -3.92
N ASP A 205 -16.77 10.30 -4.49
CA ASP A 205 -17.30 11.17 -5.53
C ASP A 205 -16.67 10.81 -6.89
N PRO A 206 -17.44 10.34 -7.89
CA PRO A 206 -16.87 9.91 -9.17
C PRO A 206 -16.12 11.00 -9.94
N GLU A 207 -16.55 12.26 -9.87
CA GLU A 207 -15.88 13.36 -10.57
C GLU A 207 -14.56 13.70 -9.88
N ARG A 208 -14.55 13.76 -8.54
CA ARG A 208 -13.33 13.98 -7.76
C ARG A 208 -12.35 12.84 -7.90
N ARG A 209 -12.82 11.59 -7.88
CA ARG A 209 -12.00 10.41 -8.08
C ARG A 209 -11.31 10.44 -9.45
N ALA A 210 -12.04 10.75 -10.51
CA ALA A 210 -11.48 10.87 -11.85
C ALA A 210 -10.43 12.00 -11.93
N ALA A 211 -10.74 13.19 -11.40
CA ALA A 211 -9.81 14.31 -11.37
C ALA A 211 -8.53 14.01 -10.57
N HIS A 212 -8.65 13.27 -9.46
CA HIS A 212 -7.51 12.85 -8.66
C HIS A 212 -6.65 11.80 -9.38
N ILE A 213 -7.27 10.85 -10.09
CA ILE A 213 -6.55 9.89 -10.93
C ILE A 213 -5.76 10.62 -12.02
N ASP A 214 -6.38 11.57 -12.72
CA ASP A 214 -5.71 12.37 -13.74
C ASP A 214 -4.52 13.15 -13.16
N ALA A 215 -4.67 13.72 -11.96
CA ALA A 215 -3.60 14.42 -11.26
C ALA A 215 -2.44 13.49 -10.89
N ILE A 216 -2.71 12.27 -10.43
CA ILE A 216 -1.67 11.26 -10.14
C ILE A 216 -0.92 10.90 -11.42
N VAL A 217 -1.64 10.59 -12.50
CA VAL A 217 -1.02 10.21 -13.78
C VAL A 217 -0.17 11.36 -14.32
N GLN A 218 -0.68 12.60 -14.26
CA GLN A 218 0.10 13.77 -14.66
C GLN A 218 1.38 13.89 -13.83
N LEU A 219 1.30 13.72 -12.51
CA LEU A 219 2.47 13.79 -11.63
C LEU A 219 3.55 12.77 -12.02
N VAL A 220 3.15 11.52 -12.26
CA VAL A 220 4.07 10.43 -12.63
C VAL A 220 4.73 10.69 -13.98
N VAL A 221 3.95 11.16 -14.97
CA VAL A 221 4.45 11.45 -16.32
C VAL A 221 5.34 12.70 -16.34
N GLU A 222 4.95 13.78 -15.65
CA GLU A 222 5.69 15.05 -15.64
C GLU A 222 7.10 14.90 -15.05
N HIS A 223 7.23 14.07 -14.01
CA HIS A 223 8.51 13.86 -13.33
C HIS A 223 9.29 12.65 -13.84
N ASP A 224 8.73 11.88 -14.78
CA ASP A 224 9.31 10.65 -15.28
C ASP A 224 9.66 9.68 -14.13
N TYR A 225 8.66 9.37 -13.32
CA TYR A 225 8.72 8.30 -12.33
C TYR A 225 8.33 6.98 -12.99
N ASP A 226 8.82 5.85 -12.47
CA ASP A 226 8.48 4.52 -12.99
C ASP A 226 7.04 4.12 -12.62
N GLY A 227 6.51 4.72 -11.55
CA GLY A 227 5.16 4.50 -11.07
C GLY A 227 4.81 5.36 -9.88
N ILE A 228 3.75 4.98 -9.18
CA ILE A 228 3.36 5.58 -7.90
C ILE A 228 2.98 4.50 -6.88
N ASP A 229 3.27 4.77 -5.62
CA ASP A 229 2.84 3.97 -4.48
C ASP A 229 1.67 4.68 -3.76
N ILE A 230 0.53 3.99 -3.64
CA ILE A 230 -0.62 4.52 -2.91
C ILE A 230 -0.58 4.00 -1.48
N ASP A 231 -0.33 4.91 -0.54
CA ASP A 231 -0.26 4.66 0.90
C ASP A 231 -1.40 5.38 1.63
N TYR A 232 -2.63 4.99 1.27
CA TYR A 232 -3.85 5.56 1.85
C TYR A 232 -4.32 4.70 3.02
N GLU A 233 -4.13 5.22 4.22
CA GLU A 233 -4.38 4.52 5.47
C GLU A 233 -5.57 5.08 6.26
N SER A 234 -5.90 4.41 7.38
CA SER A 234 -6.98 4.77 8.31
C SER A 234 -8.40 4.80 7.69
N LEU A 235 -8.58 4.14 6.54
CA LEU A 235 -9.90 3.92 5.94
C LEU A 235 -10.78 3.04 6.82
N TYR A 236 -12.10 3.14 6.62
CA TYR A 236 -13.08 2.31 7.31
C TYR A 236 -13.65 1.24 6.39
N ALA A 237 -14.32 0.24 6.98
CA ALA A 237 -14.91 -0.87 6.23
C ALA A 237 -15.89 -0.40 5.14
N GLU A 238 -16.66 0.66 5.40
CA GLU A 238 -17.57 1.26 4.41
C GLU A 238 -16.89 1.88 3.19
N ASP A 239 -15.58 2.16 3.25
CA ASP A 239 -14.82 2.74 2.14
C ASP A 239 -14.34 1.67 1.14
N ARG A 240 -14.52 0.39 1.43
CA ARG A 240 -13.91 -0.73 0.68
C ARG A 240 -14.16 -0.68 -0.83
N GLU A 241 -15.42 -0.59 -1.25
CA GLU A 241 -15.77 -0.65 -2.68
C GLU A 241 -15.33 0.64 -3.41
N ALA A 242 -15.41 1.80 -2.75
CA ALA A 242 -14.95 3.06 -3.31
C ALA A 242 -13.42 3.08 -3.47
N PHE A 243 -12.69 2.59 -2.47
CA PHE A 243 -11.23 2.47 -2.53
C PHE A 243 -10.79 1.45 -3.58
N THR A 244 -11.47 0.32 -3.68
CA THR A 244 -11.26 -0.66 -4.74
C THR A 244 -11.45 -0.05 -6.13
N THR A 245 -12.55 0.67 -6.34
CA THR A 245 -12.85 1.32 -7.62
C THR A 245 -11.74 2.31 -7.98
N PHE A 246 -11.32 3.13 -7.01
CA PHE A 246 -10.19 4.05 -7.19
C PHE A 246 -8.91 3.34 -7.63
N ILE A 247 -8.51 2.26 -6.95
CA ILE A 247 -7.28 1.54 -7.28
C ILE A 247 -7.36 0.86 -8.66
N VAL A 248 -8.52 0.29 -9.03
CA VAL A 248 -8.74 -0.32 -10.36
C VAL A 248 -8.66 0.72 -11.47
N ASP A 249 -9.37 1.85 -11.31
CA ASP A 249 -9.38 2.93 -12.30
C ASP A 249 -7.98 3.56 -12.44
N LEU A 250 -7.27 3.76 -11.32
CA LEU A 250 -5.90 4.28 -11.30
C LEU A 250 -4.91 3.34 -11.99
N ALA A 251 -4.98 2.03 -11.70
CA ALA A 251 -4.12 1.03 -12.33
C ALA A 251 -4.26 1.08 -13.86
N ALA A 252 -5.51 1.09 -14.37
CA ALA A 252 -5.77 1.16 -15.79
C ALA A 252 -5.20 2.44 -16.43
N ALA A 253 -5.31 3.58 -15.73
CA ALA A 253 -4.80 4.87 -16.21
C ALA A 253 -3.26 4.92 -16.24
N LEU A 254 -2.58 4.37 -15.22
CA LEU A 254 -1.12 4.28 -15.17
C LEU A 254 -0.57 3.30 -16.21
N HIS A 255 -1.17 2.12 -16.35
CA HIS A 255 -0.78 1.11 -17.34
C HIS A 255 -0.92 1.63 -18.77
N ALA A 256 -1.89 2.50 -19.05
CA ALA A 256 -2.03 3.15 -20.35
C ALA A 256 -0.87 4.12 -20.69
N GLN A 257 -0.05 4.48 -19.70
CA GLN A 257 1.17 5.29 -19.84
C GLN A 257 2.45 4.47 -19.64
N ASP A 258 2.36 3.13 -19.62
CA ASP A 258 3.47 2.22 -19.29
C ASP A 258 4.08 2.50 -17.90
N LYS A 259 3.26 2.91 -16.92
CA LYS A 259 3.66 3.21 -15.54
C LYS A 259 3.13 2.17 -14.55
N LEU A 260 3.88 1.94 -13.48
CA LEU A 260 3.58 0.95 -12.45
C LEU A 260 2.66 1.50 -11.36
N LEU A 261 1.86 0.62 -10.77
CA LEU A 261 1.12 0.86 -9.53
C LEU A 261 1.63 -0.04 -8.40
N SER A 262 2.15 0.59 -7.34
CA SER A 262 2.35 -0.04 -6.03
C SER A 262 1.18 0.31 -5.11
N THR A 263 0.68 -0.67 -4.36
CA THR A 263 -0.34 -0.46 -3.33
C THR A 263 0.19 -0.91 -1.99
N THR A 264 0.23 0.02 -1.03
CA THR A 264 0.60 -0.26 0.36
C THR A 264 -0.64 -0.64 1.16
N VAL A 265 -0.56 -1.77 1.87
CA VAL A 265 -1.72 -2.36 2.57
C VAL A 265 -1.40 -2.79 4.00
N HIS A 266 -2.42 -2.70 4.86
CA HIS A 266 -2.36 -3.19 6.22
C HIS A 266 -2.36 -4.72 6.25
N PRO A 267 -1.64 -5.34 7.19
CA PRO A 267 -1.58 -6.78 7.33
C PRO A 267 -2.94 -7.34 7.78
N LYS A 268 -3.38 -8.43 7.14
CA LYS A 268 -4.50 -9.25 7.61
C LYS A 268 -4.24 -10.73 7.36
N MET A 269 -4.84 -11.59 8.19
CA MET A 269 -4.69 -13.06 8.12
C MET A 269 -5.96 -13.76 7.59
N ARG A 270 -7.00 -12.97 7.28
CA ARG A 270 -8.30 -13.43 6.76
C ARG A 270 -9.05 -12.24 6.19
N GLU A 271 -10.09 -12.54 5.40
CA GLU A 271 -10.96 -11.51 4.86
C GLU A 271 -11.70 -10.75 5.98
N GLY A 272 -11.90 -9.46 5.79
CA GLY A 272 -12.45 -8.54 6.78
C GLY A 272 -11.51 -8.17 7.94
N GLY A 273 -10.27 -8.68 8.01
CA GLY A 273 -9.26 -8.21 8.95
C GLY A 273 -9.67 -8.14 10.44
N ALA A 274 -9.04 -7.22 11.18
CA ALA A 274 -9.29 -7.01 12.61
C ALA A 274 -9.95 -5.65 12.93
N TRP A 275 -9.81 -4.66 12.05
CA TRP A 275 -10.30 -3.28 12.23
C TRP A 275 -10.47 -2.59 10.86
N GLY A 276 -10.91 -1.33 10.85
CA GLY A 276 -11.33 -0.59 9.65
C GLY A 276 -10.33 -0.58 8.48
N GLY A 277 -9.04 -0.34 8.74
CA GLY A 277 -8.02 -0.22 7.70
C GLY A 277 -7.92 -1.47 6.81
N PRO A 278 -7.61 -2.64 7.37
CA PRO A 278 -7.61 -3.89 6.60
C PRO A 278 -8.98 -4.29 6.03
N GLN A 279 -10.10 -3.80 6.61
CA GLN A 279 -11.45 -4.05 6.09
C GLN A 279 -11.72 -3.29 4.79
N ALA A 280 -11.17 -2.08 4.67
CA ALA A 280 -11.26 -1.24 3.48
C ALA A 280 -10.46 -1.80 2.28
N GLN A 281 -9.52 -2.72 2.52
CA GLN A 281 -8.57 -3.19 1.51
C GLN A 281 -8.96 -4.57 0.96
N ASP A 282 -9.60 -4.58 -0.21
CA ASP A 282 -9.99 -5.80 -0.93
C ASP A 282 -8.79 -6.47 -1.60
N TRP A 283 -8.03 -7.27 -0.86
CA TRP A 283 -6.75 -7.82 -1.33
C TRP A 283 -6.86 -8.57 -2.66
N GLU A 284 -7.94 -9.31 -2.92
CA GLU A 284 -8.16 -10.00 -4.19
C GLU A 284 -8.23 -9.00 -5.35
N LYS A 285 -9.11 -7.99 -5.24
CA LYS A 285 -9.30 -7.00 -6.31
C LYS A 285 -8.12 -6.05 -6.45
N LEU A 286 -7.55 -5.59 -5.33
CA LEU A 286 -6.40 -4.68 -5.31
C LEU A 286 -5.14 -5.38 -5.87
N GLY A 287 -4.86 -6.60 -5.44
CA GLY A 287 -3.70 -7.38 -5.90
C GLY A 287 -3.81 -7.86 -7.34
N ALA A 288 -5.03 -7.99 -7.89
CA ALA A 288 -5.24 -8.31 -9.30
C ALA A 288 -4.70 -7.20 -10.21
N VAL A 289 -4.87 -5.93 -9.83
CA VAL A 289 -4.52 -4.77 -10.66
C VAL A 289 -3.19 -4.10 -10.31
N SER A 290 -2.70 -4.25 -9.08
CA SER A 290 -1.40 -3.68 -8.67
C SER A 290 -0.24 -4.44 -9.31
N ASP A 291 0.86 -3.75 -9.63
CA ASP A 291 2.12 -4.38 -10.02
C ASP A 291 2.90 -4.82 -8.79
N GLU A 292 2.81 -4.03 -7.72
CA GLU A 292 3.41 -4.31 -6.42
C GLU A 292 2.40 -4.23 -5.29
N PHE A 293 2.45 -5.22 -4.40
CA PHE A 293 1.55 -5.34 -3.27
C PHE A 293 2.36 -5.39 -1.98
N LYS A 294 2.54 -4.21 -1.37
CA LYS A 294 3.43 -4.01 -0.23
C LYS A 294 2.65 -4.12 1.06
N ILE A 295 2.88 -5.20 1.80
CA ILE A 295 2.14 -5.47 3.03
C ILE A 295 2.95 -4.95 4.22
N MET A 296 2.37 -4.06 5.01
CA MET A 296 3.00 -3.48 6.21
C MET A 296 3.04 -4.49 7.37
N ILE A 297 3.86 -5.53 7.26
CA ILE A 297 4.00 -6.60 8.27
C ILE A 297 4.87 -6.10 9.44
N TYR A 298 4.39 -5.07 10.11
CA TYR A 298 4.94 -4.45 11.30
C TYR A 298 3.83 -3.75 12.09
N ASP A 299 4.18 -3.14 13.21
CA ASP A 299 3.23 -2.51 14.15
C ASP A 299 2.20 -3.49 14.73
N TYR A 300 2.59 -4.75 14.93
CA TYR A 300 1.84 -5.70 15.76
C TYR A 300 1.72 -5.17 17.20
N HIS A 301 2.84 -4.72 17.75
CA HIS A 301 2.90 -3.76 18.85
C HIS A 301 3.45 -2.44 18.31
N HIS A 302 2.78 -1.34 18.63
CA HIS A 302 3.06 0.00 18.13
C HIS A 302 3.12 1.04 19.27
N GLY A 303 3.42 2.30 18.93
CA GLY A 303 3.62 3.36 19.93
C GLY A 303 2.40 3.66 20.83
N ALA A 304 1.22 3.16 20.50
CA ALA A 304 0.00 3.32 21.32
C ALA A 304 -0.59 1.98 21.80
N SER A 305 0.18 0.89 21.73
CA SER A 305 -0.13 -0.40 22.36
C SER A 305 0.73 -0.63 23.60
N GLU A 306 0.49 -1.75 24.29
CA GLU A 306 1.46 -2.35 25.18
C GLU A 306 2.78 -2.66 24.46
N SER A 307 3.88 -2.73 25.23
CA SER A 307 5.20 -3.08 24.73
C SER A 307 5.28 -4.54 24.31
N GLY A 308 5.91 -4.80 23.17
CA GLY A 308 6.19 -6.15 22.69
C GLY A 308 6.86 -6.15 21.31
N PRO A 309 7.00 -7.33 20.67
CA PRO A 309 7.61 -7.43 19.35
C PRO A 309 6.83 -6.68 18.26
N ILE A 310 7.55 -6.00 17.38
CA ILE A 310 6.98 -5.12 16.36
C ILE A 310 6.43 -5.93 15.19
N ALA A 311 7.09 -7.03 14.83
CA ALA A 311 6.68 -7.94 13.77
C ALA A 311 7.03 -9.41 14.12
N PRO A 312 6.24 -10.08 14.97
CA PRO A 312 6.42 -11.50 15.30
C PRO A 312 6.45 -12.40 14.05
N LEU A 313 7.35 -13.39 14.02
CA LEU A 313 7.57 -14.26 12.85
C LEU A 313 6.35 -15.11 12.51
N ASP A 314 5.69 -15.70 13.50
CA ASP A 314 4.49 -16.51 13.27
C ASP A 314 3.33 -15.68 12.72
N TRP A 315 3.20 -14.44 13.15
CA TRP A 315 2.21 -13.52 12.62
C TRP A 315 2.53 -13.13 11.17
N ALA A 316 3.80 -12.81 10.88
CA ALA A 316 4.25 -12.51 9.52
C ALA A 316 3.99 -13.68 8.56
N ASP A 317 4.28 -14.92 9.00
CA ASP A 317 4.02 -16.14 8.24
C ASP A 317 2.53 -16.31 7.92
N LEU A 318 1.65 -16.10 8.91
CA LEU A 318 0.19 -16.17 8.72
C LEU A 318 -0.33 -15.10 7.75
N VAL A 319 0.21 -13.88 7.83
CA VAL A 319 -0.15 -12.78 6.92
C VAL A 319 0.26 -13.11 5.48
N LEU A 320 1.51 -13.56 5.26
CA LEU A 320 1.99 -13.95 3.94
C LEU A 320 1.24 -15.17 3.39
N THR A 321 0.96 -16.15 4.23
CA THR A 321 0.16 -17.33 3.87
C THR A 321 -1.21 -16.92 3.36
N TYR A 322 -1.89 -15.99 4.05
CA TYR A 322 -3.17 -15.47 3.59
C TYR A 322 -3.03 -14.63 2.33
N ALA A 323 -2.01 -13.77 2.23
CA ALA A 323 -1.75 -12.93 1.06
C ALA A 323 -1.66 -13.75 -0.22
N LYS A 324 -0.97 -14.90 -0.19
CA LYS A 324 -0.82 -15.82 -1.33
C LYS A 324 -2.13 -16.48 -1.76
N THR A 325 -3.18 -16.44 -0.95
CA THR A 325 -4.53 -16.88 -1.36
C THR A 325 -5.31 -15.80 -2.11
N GLN A 326 -4.86 -14.55 -2.05
CA GLN A 326 -5.55 -13.37 -2.60
C GLN A 326 -4.78 -12.73 -3.75
N VAL A 327 -3.44 -12.76 -3.71
CA VAL A 327 -2.54 -12.05 -4.62
C VAL A 327 -1.54 -13.02 -5.22
N VAL A 328 -1.19 -12.82 -6.49
CA VAL A 328 -0.13 -13.59 -7.16
C VAL A 328 1.19 -13.38 -6.37
N PRO A 329 1.87 -14.45 -5.93
CA PRO A 329 3.04 -14.34 -5.06
C PRO A 329 4.13 -13.38 -5.57
N THR A 330 4.41 -13.39 -6.87
CA THR A 330 5.45 -12.56 -7.50
C THR A 330 5.18 -11.05 -7.46
N LYS A 331 4.02 -10.62 -6.92
CA LYS A 331 3.68 -9.20 -6.65
C LYS A 331 3.82 -8.83 -5.17
N ILE A 332 3.92 -9.81 -4.28
CA ILE A 332 3.85 -9.62 -2.83
C ILE A 332 5.22 -9.21 -2.27
N PHE A 333 5.24 -8.11 -1.52
CA PHE A 333 6.41 -7.70 -0.73
C PHE A 333 6.12 -7.80 0.76
N MET A 334 7.04 -8.44 1.50
CA MET A 334 7.02 -8.47 2.95
C MET A 334 7.56 -7.16 3.51
N GLY A 335 6.72 -6.39 4.22
CA GLY A 335 7.12 -5.21 4.98
C GLY A 335 8.08 -5.56 6.11
N ILE A 336 9.17 -4.81 6.27
CA ILE A 336 10.15 -5.00 7.35
C ILE A 336 10.42 -3.67 8.07
N PRO A 337 10.30 -3.64 9.42
CA PRO A 337 10.61 -2.46 10.22
C PRO A 337 12.12 -2.37 10.53
N PHE A 338 12.72 -1.23 10.18
CA PHE A 338 14.07 -0.76 10.51
C PHE A 338 14.04 0.28 11.63
N TYR A 339 13.07 0.16 12.53
CA TYR A 339 12.91 0.98 13.73
C TYR A 339 12.63 0.09 14.94
N GLY A 340 12.52 0.71 16.10
CA GLY A 340 12.10 0.13 17.36
C GLY A 340 11.11 1.04 18.06
N TYR A 341 10.72 0.64 19.27
CA TYR A 341 10.03 1.52 20.20
C TYR A 341 10.62 1.39 21.60
N ASP A 342 10.58 2.48 22.35
CA ASP A 342 10.85 2.54 23.78
C ASP A 342 9.57 2.95 24.51
N TRP A 343 8.99 2.00 25.25
CA TRP A 343 7.73 2.18 25.96
C TRP A 343 7.92 2.56 27.42
N VAL A 344 7.06 3.48 27.87
CA VAL A 344 6.68 3.64 29.27
C VAL A 344 5.21 3.25 29.40
N GLY A 345 4.93 2.10 29.99
CA GLY A 345 3.57 1.55 30.01
C GLY A 345 3.08 1.22 28.59
N SER A 346 1.97 1.84 28.17
CA SER A 346 1.38 1.66 26.83
C SER A 346 1.64 2.85 25.90
N THR A 347 2.74 3.57 26.12
CA THR A 347 3.14 4.71 25.29
C THR A 347 4.57 4.51 24.84
N GLY A 348 4.74 4.19 23.57
CA GLY A 348 6.02 3.93 22.91
C GLY A 348 6.49 5.11 22.08
N GLU A 349 7.72 5.54 22.31
CA GLU A 349 8.45 6.45 21.43
C GLU A 349 9.11 5.63 20.32
N SER A 350 8.89 5.98 19.04
CA SER A 350 9.62 5.34 17.93
C SER A 350 11.09 5.71 17.99
N ILE A 351 11.96 4.72 17.86
CA ILE A 351 13.41 4.89 17.94
C ILE A 351 14.12 4.20 16.77
N GLU A 352 15.26 4.72 16.38
CA GLU A 352 16.16 4.09 15.40
C GLU A 352 17.13 3.14 16.11
N TRP A 353 17.73 2.20 15.37
CA TRP A 353 18.68 1.23 15.92
C TRP A 353 19.81 1.90 16.71
N ARG A 354 20.40 2.98 16.17
CA ARG A 354 21.47 3.75 16.83
C ARG A 354 21.05 4.33 18.18
N GLN A 355 19.78 4.71 18.31
CA GLN A 355 19.23 5.23 19.57
C GLN A 355 19.04 4.10 20.58
N ALA A 356 18.52 2.94 20.15
CA ALA A 356 18.38 1.76 20.99
C ALA A 356 19.73 1.31 21.58
N VAL A 357 20.76 1.16 20.72
CA VAL A 357 22.12 0.78 21.14
C VAL A 357 22.72 1.81 22.10
N LYS A 358 22.53 3.10 21.84
CA LYS A 358 22.99 4.17 22.73
C LYS A 358 22.30 4.12 24.10
N ARG A 359 20.99 3.84 24.14
CA ARG A 359 20.22 3.69 25.39
C ARG A 359 20.71 2.47 26.18
N ALA A 360 20.82 1.31 25.54
CA ALA A 360 21.32 0.09 26.18
C ALA A 360 22.71 0.31 26.82
N LYS A 361 23.63 0.94 26.09
CA LYS A 361 24.97 1.28 26.62
C LYS A 361 24.92 2.29 27.77
N ARG A 362 24.10 3.34 27.65
CA ARG A 362 23.99 4.39 28.67
C ARG A 362 23.51 3.85 30.02
N TYR A 363 22.56 2.93 30.00
CA TYR A 363 21.95 2.36 31.20
C TYR A 363 22.56 1.02 31.62
N ASN A 364 23.62 0.56 30.93
CA ASN A 364 24.21 -0.76 31.13
C ASN A 364 23.15 -1.88 31.11
N ALA A 365 22.19 -1.78 30.19
CA ALA A 365 21.09 -2.72 30.06
C ALA A 365 21.57 -3.99 29.35
N GLU A 366 21.09 -5.14 29.83
CA GLU A 366 21.32 -6.43 29.17
C GLU A 366 20.37 -6.58 27.98
N VAL A 367 20.95 -6.63 26.77
CA VAL A 367 20.19 -6.87 25.54
C VAL A 367 19.88 -8.35 25.44
N GLN A 368 18.59 -8.65 25.43
CA GLN A 368 18.02 -9.98 25.25
C GLN A 368 17.41 -10.11 23.86
N ARG A 369 16.98 -11.32 23.51
CA ARG A 369 16.28 -11.61 22.27
C ARG A 369 15.00 -12.38 22.58
N ASP A 370 13.90 -11.92 22.00
CA ASP A 370 12.63 -12.61 22.11
C ASP A 370 12.66 -13.87 21.23
N GLU A 371 12.35 -15.03 21.81
CA GLU A 371 12.52 -16.32 21.14
C GLU A 371 11.57 -16.51 19.95
N ASN A 372 10.38 -15.89 20.01
CA ASN A 372 9.34 -16.06 19.00
C ASN A 372 9.56 -15.12 17.79
N SER A 373 9.79 -13.84 18.05
CA SER A 373 10.01 -12.84 17.00
C SER A 373 11.45 -12.76 16.52
N GLY A 374 12.41 -13.20 17.35
CA GLY A 374 13.83 -12.97 17.12
C GLY A 374 14.25 -11.50 17.31
N GLU A 375 13.36 -10.62 17.81
CA GLU A 375 13.64 -9.20 18.02
C GLU A 375 14.51 -8.96 19.25
N ALA A 376 15.40 -7.97 19.16
CA ALA A 376 16.23 -7.56 20.29
C ALA A 376 15.41 -6.68 21.23
N TRP A 377 15.53 -6.93 22.53
CA TRP A 377 14.82 -6.15 23.54
C TRP A 377 15.64 -5.98 24.81
N PHE A 378 15.32 -4.96 25.60
CA PHE A 378 15.90 -4.77 26.93
C PHE A 378 15.01 -3.92 27.82
N LEU A 379 15.26 -4.01 29.13
CA LEU A 379 14.69 -3.14 30.14
C LEU A 379 15.73 -2.18 30.67
N TYR A 380 15.32 -0.96 31.04
CA TYR A 380 16.17 -0.05 31.80
C TYR A 380 15.33 0.82 32.74
N ASP A 381 16.00 1.63 33.56
CA ASP A 381 15.35 2.50 34.56
C ASP A 381 14.47 1.67 35.52
N ASP A 382 15.07 0.66 36.14
CA ASP A 382 14.42 -0.30 37.05
C ASP A 382 13.18 -1.00 36.46
N GLY A 383 13.21 -1.25 35.14
CA GLY A 383 12.13 -1.92 34.42
C GLY A 383 10.96 -1.02 34.04
N ARG A 384 11.09 0.30 34.24
CA ARG A 384 10.09 1.27 33.81
C ARG A 384 9.99 1.38 32.29
N HIS A 385 11.13 1.23 31.61
CA HIS A 385 11.21 1.31 30.17
C HIS A 385 11.41 -0.07 29.56
N THR A 386 10.62 -0.38 28.53
CA THR A 386 10.76 -1.59 27.71
C THR A 386 11.10 -1.18 26.29
N VAL A 387 12.21 -1.68 25.75
CA VAL A 387 12.64 -1.38 24.38
C VAL A 387 12.58 -2.65 23.54
N TYR A 388 11.94 -2.59 22.37
CA TYR A 388 12.11 -3.57 21.29
C TYR A 388 12.68 -2.87 20.06
N TYR A 389 13.64 -3.48 19.38
CA TYR A 389 14.25 -2.93 18.18
C TYR A 389 14.79 -4.00 17.25
N ASN A 390 15.08 -3.58 16.01
CA ASN A 390 15.47 -4.45 14.92
C ASN A 390 16.96 -4.31 14.61
N ASP A 391 17.68 -5.45 14.61
CA ASP A 391 19.09 -5.55 14.25
C ASP A 391 19.32 -6.58 13.13
N ALA A 392 20.57 -6.76 12.70
CA ALA A 392 20.92 -7.70 11.64
C ALA A 392 20.57 -9.16 11.95
N GLN A 393 20.52 -9.55 13.23
CA GLN A 393 20.11 -10.90 13.60
C GLN A 393 18.59 -11.05 13.48
N THR A 394 17.82 -10.04 13.86
CA THR A 394 16.37 -9.99 13.62
C THR A 394 16.05 -10.09 12.14
N LEU A 395 16.72 -9.28 11.30
CA LEU A 395 16.52 -9.30 9.86
C LEU A 395 16.83 -10.68 9.26
N ARG A 396 17.96 -11.30 9.65
CA ARG A 396 18.33 -12.65 9.22
C ARG A 396 17.25 -13.68 9.56
N GLY A 397 16.61 -13.57 10.73
CA GLY A 397 15.50 -14.42 11.12
C GLY A 397 14.28 -14.26 10.20
N ARG A 398 13.89 -13.02 9.91
CA ARG A 398 12.77 -12.71 8.99
C ARG A 398 13.03 -13.20 7.57
N LEU A 399 14.22 -12.93 7.02
CA LEU A 399 14.59 -13.39 5.68
C LEU A 399 14.65 -14.91 5.61
N ARG A 400 15.16 -15.58 6.65
CA ARG A 400 15.13 -17.05 6.70
C ARG A 400 13.69 -17.59 6.64
N MET A 401 12.79 -17.04 7.47
CA MET A 401 11.37 -17.43 7.45
C MET A 401 10.76 -17.22 6.06
N MET A 402 11.00 -16.05 5.44
CA MET A 402 10.53 -15.73 4.09
C MET A 402 11.07 -16.72 3.05
N LEU A 403 12.38 -16.96 3.02
CA LEU A 403 13.02 -17.84 2.04
C LEU A 403 12.60 -19.31 2.21
N GLU A 404 12.38 -19.77 3.43
CA GLU A 404 11.99 -21.16 3.71
C GLU A 404 10.51 -21.42 3.42
N LYS A 405 9.62 -20.47 3.74
CA LYS A 405 8.16 -20.67 3.71
C LYS A 405 7.46 -19.98 2.53
N HIS A 406 8.03 -18.88 2.04
CA HIS A 406 7.46 -18.01 1.01
C HIS A 406 8.48 -17.67 -0.10
N PRO A 407 9.19 -18.67 -0.67
CA PRO A 407 10.28 -18.42 -1.63
C PRO A 407 9.81 -17.80 -2.95
N ASP A 408 8.51 -17.80 -3.21
CA ASP A 408 7.85 -17.35 -4.43
C ASP A 408 7.36 -15.90 -4.38
N ILE A 409 7.53 -15.20 -3.25
CA ILE A 409 7.15 -13.78 -3.16
C ILE A 409 8.16 -12.86 -3.85
N ALA A 410 7.75 -11.63 -4.17
CA ALA A 410 8.56 -10.67 -4.93
C ALA A 410 9.82 -10.21 -4.18
N GLY A 411 9.75 -10.13 -2.85
CA GLY A 411 10.85 -9.67 -2.01
C GLY A 411 10.37 -8.94 -0.76
N VAL A 412 11.09 -7.87 -0.39
CA VAL A 412 10.87 -7.13 0.86
C VAL A 412 10.72 -5.63 0.60
N SER A 413 9.85 -4.98 1.37
CA SER A 413 9.75 -3.52 1.41
C SER A 413 10.10 -3.00 2.80
N ILE A 414 11.03 -2.07 2.89
CA ILE A 414 11.67 -1.69 4.15
C ILE A 414 11.16 -0.32 4.61
N TRP A 415 10.64 -0.27 5.84
CA TRP A 415 10.35 0.98 6.55
C TRP A 415 11.38 1.17 7.67
N ARG A 416 12.39 2.02 7.53
CA ARG A 416 12.67 2.95 6.42
C ARG A 416 14.18 3.19 6.31
N LEU A 417 14.59 3.84 5.23
CA LEU A 417 15.98 4.30 5.03
C LEU A 417 16.47 5.18 6.19
N GLY A 418 17.65 4.88 6.72
CA GLY A 418 18.38 5.69 7.71
C GLY A 418 18.16 5.29 9.18
N GLY A 419 17.22 4.40 9.47
CA GLY A 419 16.88 3.96 10.83
C GLY A 419 17.62 2.70 11.29
N GLU A 420 18.31 2.03 10.38
CA GLU A 420 18.72 0.64 10.51
C GLU A 420 20.03 0.38 11.25
N ASP A 421 20.25 -0.90 11.60
CA ASP A 421 21.60 -1.44 11.82
C ASP A 421 22.33 -1.46 10.46
N PRO A 422 23.50 -0.81 10.30
CA PRO A 422 24.25 -0.87 9.04
C PRO A 422 24.55 -2.30 8.55
N LYS A 423 24.63 -3.28 9.47
CA LYS A 423 24.84 -4.69 9.11
C LYS A 423 23.62 -5.32 8.42
N ASN A 424 22.45 -4.68 8.45
CA ASN A 424 21.27 -5.13 7.72
C ASN A 424 21.54 -5.24 6.21
N TRP A 425 22.34 -4.31 5.68
CA TRP A 425 22.69 -4.29 4.26
C TRP A 425 23.53 -5.49 3.84
N THR A 426 24.49 -5.90 4.67
CA THR A 426 25.23 -7.16 4.46
C THR A 426 24.30 -8.36 4.50
N VAL A 427 23.33 -8.40 5.43
CA VAL A 427 22.36 -9.49 5.52
C VAL A 427 21.48 -9.58 4.27
N LEU A 428 20.98 -8.44 3.77
CA LEU A 428 20.21 -8.40 2.52
C LEU A 428 21.06 -8.88 1.34
N ASN A 429 22.28 -8.37 1.23
CA ASN A 429 23.21 -8.74 0.17
C ASN A 429 23.51 -10.25 0.16
N ASP A 430 23.76 -10.83 1.33
CA ASP A 430 24.18 -12.23 1.45
C ASP A 430 23.03 -13.23 1.29
N MET A 431 21.80 -12.85 1.66
CA MET A 431 20.68 -13.80 1.75
C MET A 431 19.74 -13.77 0.54
N LEU A 432 19.60 -12.62 -0.11
CA LEU A 432 18.74 -12.49 -1.29
C LEU A 432 19.63 -12.73 -2.51
N ASP A 433 19.36 -13.79 -3.29
CA ASP A 433 20.16 -14.09 -4.49
C ASP A 433 19.91 -13.00 -5.54
N TRP A 434 20.96 -12.30 -5.95
CA TRP A 434 20.89 -11.12 -6.84
C TRP A 434 21.12 -11.45 -8.31
N LYS A 435 21.02 -12.73 -8.69
CA LYS A 435 21.34 -13.22 -10.03
C LYS A 435 20.46 -12.62 -11.13
#